data_AF-A0A969P6S3-F1
#
_entry.id   AF-A0A969P6S3-F1
#
_cell.length_a   1.000
_cell.length_b   1.000
_cell.length_c   1.000
_cell.angle_alpha   90.00
_cell.angle_beta   90.00
_cell.angle_gamma   90.00
#
_symmetry.space_group_name_H-M   'P 1'
#
loop_
_entity.id
_entity.type
_entity.pdbx_description
1 polymer ?
#
loop_
_entity_poly.entity_id
_entity_poly.type
_entity_poly.pdbx_seq_one_letter_code
_entity_poly.pdbx_strand_id
1 'polypeptide(L)'
;MQSVDCPITIEQKPGKTYECQVTSDVGAFTVVVEPTGTGEQFRWGTKGLLLLSKLDEFIQRSAQSQGVGKVTVDCGGKVRPAKPGDTFECKVTDAKGRLRSTKVTVRDELGNVYISPL
;
A
#
# COMPACT_ATOMS: atom_id res chain seq x y z
N MET A 1 -18.84 5.78 8.78
CA MET A 1 -18.71 7.26 8.85
C MET A 1 -17.36 7.59 8.27
N GLN A 2 -17.32 8.37 7.19
CA GLN A 2 -16.06 8.77 6.55
C GLN A 2 -15.62 10.10 7.14
N SER A 3 -14.35 10.24 7.50
CA SER A 3 -13.81 11.47 8.06
C SER A 3 -12.36 11.68 7.65
N VAL A 4 -11.96 12.94 7.60
CA VAL A 4 -10.58 13.36 7.42
C VAL A 4 -10.29 14.37 8.52
N ASP A 5 -9.28 14.10 9.32
CA ASP A 5 -8.83 14.95 10.41
C ASP A 5 -7.40 15.41 10.13
N CYS A 6 -7.23 16.71 9.88
CA CYS A 6 -5.95 17.33 9.55
C CYS A 6 -5.60 18.41 10.60
N PRO A 7 -4.31 18.68 10.83
CA PRO A 7 -3.88 19.80 11.67
C PRO A 7 -4.49 21.12 11.18
N ILE A 8 -5.06 21.89 12.11
CA ILE A 8 -5.76 23.16 11.82
C ILE A 8 -4.78 24.26 11.36
N THR A 9 -3.49 24.10 11.67
CA THR A 9 -2.44 25.07 11.31
C THR A 9 -1.33 24.37 10.55
N ILE A 10 -1.14 24.80 9.31
CA ILE A 10 -0.06 24.34 8.42
C ILE A 10 0.84 25.54 8.15
N GLU A 11 2.08 25.47 8.63
CA GLU A 11 3.13 26.40 8.22
C GLU A 11 3.65 25.98 6.83
N GLN A 12 3.64 26.91 5.88
CA GLN A 12 4.12 26.67 4.50
C GLN A 12 5.65 26.68 4.43
N LYS A 13 6.29 25.80 5.21
CA LYS A 13 7.74 25.62 5.23
C LYS A 13 8.13 24.34 4.49
N PRO A 14 8.99 24.40 3.45
CA PRO A 14 9.56 23.23 2.81
C PRO A 14 10.13 22.22 3.81
N GLY A 15 9.89 20.93 3.53
CA GLY A 15 10.41 19.82 4.33
C GLY A 15 9.63 19.54 5.63
N LYS A 16 8.63 20.35 5.98
CA LYS A 16 7.72 20.04 7.10
C LYS A 16 6.55 19.21 6.60
N THR A 17 6.34 18.05 7.21
CA THR A 17 5.24 17.14 6.88
C THR A 17 4.10 17.26 7.89
N TYR A 18 2.88 17.06 7.40
CA TYR A 18 1.65 17.10 8.18
C TYR A 18 0.87 15.82 7.93
N GLU A 19 0.36 15.22 9.00
CA GLU A 19 -0.37 13.95 8.94
C GLU A 19 -1.86 14.20 9.10
N CYS A 20 -2.64 13.80 8.10
CA CYS A 20 -4.09 13.77 8.15
C CYS A 20 -4.57 12.34 8.41
N GLN A 21 -5.36 12.13 9.44
CA GLN A 21 -5.98 10.85 9.74
C GLN A 21 -7.25 10.68 8.90
N VAL A 22 -7.29 9.62 8.10
CA VAL A 22 -8.44 9.30 7.25
C VAL A 22 -9.13 8.06 7.80
N THR A 23 -10.44 8.17 8.03
CA THR A 23 -11.31 7.03 8.31
C THR A 23 -12.26 6.84 7.13
N SER A 24 -12.29 5.65 6.56
CA SER A 24 -13.11 5.32 5.39
C SER A 24 -13.77 3.95 5.54
N ASP A 25 -14.64 3.58 4.60
CA ASP A 25 -15.32 2.29 4.64
C ASP A 25 -14.36 1.10 4.41
N VAL A 26 -13.19 1.34 3.79
CA VAL A 26 -12.15 0.31 3.63
C VAL A 26 -11.22 0.20 4.83
N GLY A 27 -11.30 1.15 5.78
CA GLY A 27 -10.47 1.23 6.98
C GLY A 27 -9.82 2.60 7.18
N ALA A 28 -8.90 2.67 8.14
CA ALA A 28 -8.20 3.89 8.51
C ALA A 28 -6.75 3.89 8.00
N PHE A 29 -6.29 5.04 7.53
CA PHE A 29 -4.93 5.26 7.04
C PHE A 29 -4.54 6.74 7.20
N THR A 30 -3.27 7.06 6.99
CA THR A 30 -2.77 8.42 7.16
C THR A 30 -2.35 9.00 5.81
N VAL A 31 -2.75 10.23 5.52
CA VAL A 31 -2.24 11.02 4.40
C VAL A 31 -1.16 11.94 4.93
N VAL A 32 0.02 11.92 4.32
CA VAL A 32 1.13 12.80 4.66
C VAL A 32 1.18 13.91 3.61
N VAL A 33 1.16 15.16 4.04
CA VAL A 33 1.20 16.36 3.20
C VAL A 33 2.46 17.15 3.49
N GLU A 34 3.16 17.61 2.46
CA GLU A 34 4.39 18.40 2.54
C GLU A 34 4.27 19.63 1.63
N PRO A 35 4.25 20.87 2.18
CA PRO A 35 4.32 22.08 1.39
C PRO A 35 5.67 22.17 0.65
N THR A 36 5.66 22.55 -0.63
CA THR A 36 6.91 22.68 -1.41
C THR A 36 7.55 24.07 -1.28
N GLY A 37 6.90 25.03 -0.61
CA GLY A 37 7.37 26.40 -0.34
C GLY A 37 7.27 27.37 -1.51
N THR A 38 6.76 26.94 -2.65
CA THR A 38 6.45 27.81 -3.80
C THR A 38 4.95 27.74 -4.10
N GLY A 39 4.19 28.74 -3.65
CA GLY A 39 2.74 28.84 -3.90
C GLY A 39 1.90 27.76 -3.18
N GLU A 40 0.70 27.50 -3.69
CA GLU A 40 -0.27 26.52 -3.16
C GLU A 40 0.06 25.06 -3.54
N GLN A 41 1.33 24.74 -3.78
CA GLN A 41 1.75 23.40 -4.20
C GLN A 41 2.10 22.52 -3.00
N PHE A 42 1.53 21.32 -2.99
CA PHE A 42 1.77 20.31 -1.98
C PHE A 42 2.24 19.01 -2.63
N ARG A 43 3.23 18.38 -2.00
CA ARG A 43 3.51 16.96 -2.18
C ARG A 43 2.70 16.18 -1.16
N TRP A 44 2.23 15.00 -1.53
CA TRP A 44 1.50 14.15 -0.60
C TRP A 44 1.72 12.67 -0.89
N GLY A 45 1.48 11.85 0.12
CA GLY A 45 1.53 10.40 0.06
C GLY A 45 0.67 9.78 1.15
N THR A 46 0.70 8.46 1.26
CA THR A 46 -0.07 7.72 2.26
C THR A 46 0.82 6.83 3.10
N LYS A 47 0.51 6.72 4.39
CA LYS A 47 1.02 5.70 5.31
C LYS A 47 -0.10 4.74 5.68
N GLY A 48 0.26 3.46 5.83
CA GLY A 48 -0.68 2.43 6.26
C GLY A 48 -1.76 2.09 5.22
N LEU A 49 -1.47 2.32 3.94
CA LEU A 49 -2.35 1.96 2.83
C LEU A 49 -1.53 1.26 1.74
N LEU A 50 -1.91 0.03 1.40
CA LEU A 50 -1.32 -0.72 0.29
C LEU A 50 -2.11 -0.48 -0.99
N LEU A 51 -1.39 -0.21 -2.07
CA LEU A 51 -1.92 -0.28 -3.44
C LEU A 51 -1.79 -1.71 -3.93
N LEU A 52 -2.91 -2.45 -3.97
CA LEU A 52 -2.90 -3.87 -4.28
C LEU A 52 -2.46 -4.15 -5.71
N SER A 53 -2.70 -3.24 -6.65
CA SER A 53 -2.15 -3.35 -8.02
C SER A 53 -0.63 -3.38 -8.05
N LYS A 54 0.04 -2.59 -7.18
CA LYS A 54 1.50 -2.60 -7.05
C LYS A 54 2.02 -3.83 -6.34
N LEU A 55 1.24 -4.35 -5.39
CA LEU A 55 1.53 -5.61 -4.74
C LEU A 55 1.41 -6.79 -5.73
N ASP A 56 0.37 -6.82 -6.55
CA ASP A 56 0.16 -7.84 -7.59
C ASP A 56 1.35 -7.84 -8.57
N GLU A 57 1.74 -6.67 -9.08
CA GLU A 57 2.93 -6.52 -9.93
C GLU A 57 4.21 -7.02 -9.24
N PHE A 58 4.37 -6.74 -7.94
CA PHE A 58 5.53 -7.21 -7.16
C PHE A 58 5.56 -8.73 -7.05
N ILE A 59 4.43 -9.35 -6.71
CA ILE A 59 4.30 -10.81 -6.61
C ILE A 59 4.53 -11.46 -7.98
N GLN A 60 4.00 -10.88 -9.06
CA GLN A 60 4.25 -11.35 -10.43
C GLN A 60 5.73 -11.34 -10.80
N ARG A 61 6.43 -10.23 -10.50
CA ARG A 61 7.89 -10.14 -10.73
C ARG A 61 8.66 -11.16 -9.90
N SER A 62 8.24 -11.39 -8.65
CA SER A 62 8.87 -12.42 -7.80
C SER A 62 8.61 -13.84 -8.30
N ALA A 63 7.42 -14.13 -8.82
CA ALA A 63 7.11 -15.42 -9.43
C ALA A 63 8.00 -15.69 -10.65
N GLN A 64 8.19 -14.65 -11.47
CA GLN A 64 9.04 -14.71 -12.66
C GLN A 64 10.51 -14.95 -12.28
N SER A 65 11.03 -14.26 -11.25
CA SER A 65 12.42 -14.44 -10.81
C SER A 65 12.67 -15.80 -10.16
N GLN A 66 11.65 -16.41 -9.56
CA GLN A 66 11.71 -17.77 -8.98
C GLN A 66 11.48 -18.88 -10.03
N GLY A 67 11.29 -18.55 -11.31
CA GLY A 67 11.09 -19.54 -12.38
C GLY A 67 9.68 -20.14 -12.45
N VAL A 68 8.72 -19.60 -11.69
CA VAL A 68 7.29 -20.00 -11.74
C VAL A 68 6.64 -19.55 -13.05
N GLY A 69 7.19 -18.50 -13.67
CA GLY A 69 6.71 -17.94 -14.94
C GLY A 69 5.64 -16.85 -14.75
N LYS A 70 4.86 -16.60 -15.79
CA LYS A 70 3.78 -15.60 -15.76
C LYS A 70 2.62 -16.12 -14.91
N VAL A 71 2.20 -15.33 -13.93
CA VAL A 71 1.10 -15.64 -13.01
C VAL A 71 0.07 -14.51 -12.97
N THR A 72 -1.16 -14.85 -12.63
CA THR A 72 -2.22 -13.89 -12.28
C THR A 72 -2.31 -13.82 -10.76
N VAL A 73 -2.34 -12.62 -10.18
CA VAL A 73 -2.40 -12.42 -8.73
C VAL A 73 -3.71 -11.71 -8.39
N ASP A 74 -4.33 -12.14 -7.30
CA ASP A 74 -5.52 -11.53 -6.72
C ASP A 74 -5.37 -11.41 -5.20
N CYS A 75 -5.11 -10.18 -4.74
CA CYS A 75 -5.03 -9.82 -3.32
C CYS A 75 -6.35 -9.29 -2.75
N GLY A 76 -7.48 -9.39 -3.48
CA GLY A 76 -8.82 -9.11 -2.96
C GLY A 76 -9.29 -7.65 -2.98
N GLY A 77 -8.75 -6.79 -3.85
CA GLY A 77 -9.24 -5.41 -4.00
C GLY A 77 -8.28 -4.48 -4.74
N LYS A 78 -8.56 -3.16 -4.68
CA LYS A 78 -7.67 -2.11 -5.24
C LYS A 78 -6.70 -1.55 -4.21
N VAL A 79 -7.19 -1.34 -2.99
CA VAL A 79 -6.43 -0.79 -1.86
C VAL A 79 -6.73 -1.58 -0.60
N ARG A 80 -5.77 -1.61 0.32
CA ARG A 80 -5.93 -2.27 1.61
C ARG A 80 -5.25 -1.45 2.71
N PRO A 81 -6.00 -0.91 3.68
CA PRO A 81 -5.39 -0.37 4.89
C PRO A 81 -4.64 -1.48 5.63
N ALA A 82 -3.44 -1.16 6.09
CA ALA A 82 -2.55 -2.14 6.69
C ALA A 82 -1.61 -1.48 7.69
N LYS A 83 -1.29 -2.19 8.76
CA LYS A 83 -0.30 -1.81 9.77
C LYS A 83 0.93 -2.71 9.67
N PRO A 84 2.11 -2.23 10.09
CA PRO A 84 3.29 -3.09 10.22
C PRO A 84 2.96 -4.34 11.04
N GLY A 85 3.37 -5.49 10.54
CA GLY A 85 3.07 -6.81 11.13
C GLY A 85 1.78 -7.45 10.63
N ASP A 86 0.89 -6.73 9.95
CA ASP A 86 -0.32 -7.33 9.37
C ASP A 86 0.04 -8.38 8.33
N THR A 87 -0.68 -9.51 8.37
CA THR A 87 -0.52 -10.58 7.39
C THR A 87 -1.82 -10.89 6.69
N PHE A 88 -1.76 -11.14 5.40
CA PHE A 88 -2.89 -11.56 4.58
C PHE A 88 -2.42 -12.44 3.43
N GLU A 89 -3.35 -13.12 2.76
CA GLU A 89 -3.05 -14.01 1.65
C GLU A 89 -3.47 -13.39 0.32
N CYS A 90 -2.65 -13.59 -0.70
CA CYS A 90 -2.98 -13.33 -2.09
C CYS A 90 -3.06 -14.65 -2.85
N LYS A 91 -4.05 -14.77 -3.73
CA LYS A 91 -4.20 -15.92 -4.61
C LYS A 91 -3.33 -15.71 -5.83
N VAL A 92 -2.60 -16.74 -6.23
CA VAL A 92 -1.71 -16.73 -7.38
C VAL A 92 -2.08 -17.90 -8.29
N THR A 93 -2.46 -17.60 -9.52
CA THR A 93 -2.82 -18.59 -10.53
C THR A 93 -1.71 -18.67 -11.57
N ASP A 94 -1.12 -19.86 -11.74
CA ASP A 94 -0.11 -20.09 -12.77
C ASP A 94 -0.71 -20.23 -14.18
N ALA A 95 0.15 -20.26 -15.20
CA ALA A 95 -0.28 -20.43 -16.59
C ALA A 95 -1.01 -21.76 -16.87
N LYS A 96 -0.92 -22.74 -15.97
CA LYS A 96 -1.63 -24.03 -16.06
C LYS A 96 -2.96 -24.00 -15.31
N GLY A 97 -3.35 -22.86 -14.75
CA GLY A 97 -4.57 -22.70 -13.97
C GLY A 97 -4.46 -23.23 -12.53
N ARG A 98 -3.25 -23.60 -12.05
CA ARG A 98 -3.08 -24.05 -10.67
C ARG A 98 -3.08 -22.86 -9.73
N LEU A 99 -3.98 -22.90 -8.75
CA LEU A 99 -4.10 -21.90 -7.71
C LEU A 99 -3.12 -22.20 -6.56
N ARG A 100 -2.34 -21.20 -6.17
CA ARG A 100 -1.49 -21.16 -4.98
C ARG A 100 -1.88 -19.94 -4.14
N SER A 101 -1.55 -19.97 -2.85
CA SER A 101 -1.62 -18.77 -2.01
C SER A 101 -0.20 -18.33 -1.63
N THR A 102 0.02 -17.02 -1.59
CA THR A 102 1.23 -16.44 -0.98
C THR A 102 0.83 -15.57 0.20
N LYS A 103 1.51 -15.78 1.33
CA LYS A 103 1.34 -14.96 2.51
C LYS A 103 2.16 -13.69 2.37
N VAL A 104 1.49 -12.55 2.46
CA VAL A 104 2.07 -11.21 2.49
C VAL A 104 2.13 -10.73 3.94
N THR A 105 3.26 -10.18 4.34
CA THR A 105 3.47 -9.56 5.66
C THR A 105 3.91 -8.12 5.47
N VAL A 106 3.18 -7.18 6.07
CA VAL A 106 3.48 -5.75 5.98
C VAL A 106 4.68 -5.44 6.86
N ARG A 107 5.72 -4.86 6.28
CA ARG A 107 6.97 -4.56 6.99
C ARG A 107 6.92 -3.21 7.68
N ASP A 108 6.44 -2.19 6.99
CA ASP A 108 6.48 -0.82 7.46
C ASP A 108 5.27 0.00 6.93
N GLU A 109 5.11 1.20 7.47
CA GLU A 109 3.99 2.09 7.15
C GLU A 109 4.07 2.65 5.72
N LEU A 110 5.22 2.54 5.05
CA LEU A 110 5.40 2.98 3.67
C LEU A 110 4.88 1.94 2.66
N GLY A 111 4.34 0.83 3.16
CA GLY A 111 3.76 -0.22 2.33
C GLY A 111 4.77 -1.21 1.77
N ASN A 112 5.98 -1.27 2.34
CA ASN A 112 6.89 -2.37 2.01
C ASN A 112 6.38 -3.67 2.63
N VAL A 113 6.57 -4.78 1.93
CA VAL A 113 6.08 -6.09 2.35
C VAL A 113 7.15 -7.18 2.20
N TYR A 114 6.99 -8.25 2.95
CA TYR A 114 7.59 -9.55 2.70
C TYR A 114 6.55 -10.50 2.14
N ILE A 115 6.96 -11.39 1.24
CA ILE A 115 6.10 -12.45 0.72
C ILE A 115 6.76 -13.81 0.94
N SER A 116 5.93 -14.82 1.14
CA SER A 116 6.41 -16.20 1.18
C SER A 116 6.77 -16.70 -0.22
N PRO A 117 7.77 -17.60 -0.36
CA PRO A 117 8.14 -18.19 -1.65
C PRO A 117 6.94 -18.84 -2.36
N LEU A 118 6.94 -18.78 -3.69
CA LEU A 118 5.84 -19.26 -4.55
C LEU A 118 6.04 -20.67 -5.11
#